data_AF-A0AAW6FS38-F1
#
_entry.id   AF-A0AAW6FS38-F1
#
_cell.length_a   1.000
_cell.length_b   1.000
_cell.length_c   1.000
_cell.angle_alpha   90.00
_cell.angle_beta   90.00
_cell.angle_gamma   90.00
#
_symmetry.space_group_name_H-M   'P 1'
#
loop_
_entity.id
_entity.type
_entity.pdbx_description
1 polymer ?
#
loop_
_entity_poly.entity_id
_entity_poly.type
_entity_poly.pdbx_seq_one_letter_code
_entity_poly.pdbx_strand_id
1 'polypeptide(L)'
;MKMNRTSAITLAHELISFCKEYDPYEFKDVVENEEQETENLVTMLLENNKTKIESILHYFKNIVAEGDKEDVQSANKIINKLIMYV
;
A
#
# COMPACT_ATOMS: atom_id res chain seq x y z
N MET A 1 -7.06 13.54 14.74
CA MET A 1 -7.06 12.18 15.32
C MET A 1 -5.62 11.69 15.27
N LYS A 2 -4.98 11.26 16.38
CA LYS A 2 -3.65 10.64 16.28
C LYS A 2 -3.86 9.25 15.69
N MET A 3 -3.26 8.96 14.53
CA MET A 3 -3.42 7.66 13.88
C MET A 3 -2.71 6.56 14.69
N ASN A 4 -3.34 5.38 14.77
CA ASN A 4 -2.85 4.28 15.58
C ASN A 4 -1.75 3.52 14.83
N ARG A 5 -0.57 3.36 15.47
CA ARG A 5 0.56 2.56 14.97
C ARG A 5 0.14 1.15 14.54
N THR A 6 -0.77 0.51 15.27
CA THR A 6 -1.28 -0.82 14.91
C THR A 6 -1.95 -0.81 13.53
N SER A 7 -2.78 0.20 13.24
CA SER A 7 -3.46 0.32 11.94
C SER A 7 -2.47 0.58 10.80
N ALA A 8 -1.43 1.38 11.04
CA ALA A 8 -0.37 1.62 10.06
C ALA A 8 0.43 0.35 9.75
N ILE A 9 0.75 -0.45 10.77
CA ILE A 9 1.42 -1.76 10.60
C ILE A 9 0.55 -2.70 9.77
N THR A 10 -0.74 -2.83 10.11
CA THR A 10 -1.66 -3.67 9.34
C THR A 10 -1.73 -3.24 7.87
N LEU A 11 -1.86 -1.94 7.60
CA LEU A 11 -1.93 -1.44 6.22
C LEU A 11 -0.61 -1.64 5.46
N ALA A 12 0.54 -1.45 6.11
CA ALA A 12 1.84 -1.69 5.49
C ALA A 12 2.02 -3.16 5.06
N HIS A 13 1.63 -4.12 5.91
CA HIS A 13 1.65 -5.53 5.54
C HIS A 13 0.69 -5.84 4.38
N GLU A 14 -0.51 -5.27 4.39
CA GLU A 14 -1.47 -5.47 3.30
C GLU A 14 -0.96 -4.93 1.96
N LEU A 15 -0.27 -3.79 1.97
CA LEU A 15 0.39 -3.22 0.79
C LEU A 15 1.46 -4.17 0.24
N ILE A 16 2.35 -4.66 1.11
CA ILE A 16 3.43 -5.59 0.73
C ILE A 16 2.85 -6.89 0.18
N SER A 17 1.87 -7.48 0.87
CA SER A 17 1.21 -8.71 0.43
C SER A 17 0.53 -8.53 -0.92
N PHE A 18 -0.18 -7.41 -1.13
CA PHE A 18 -0.82 -7.13 -2.41
C PHE A 18 0.20 -7.05 -3.53
N CYS A 19 1.26 -6.24 -3.40
CA CYS A 19 2.25 -6.08 -4.46
C CYS A 19 2.95 -7.40 -4.80
N LYS A 20 3.23 -8.22 -3.78
CA LYS A 20 3.84 -9.55 -3.94
C LYS A 20 2.94 -10.55 -4.66
N GLU A 21 1.63 -10.46 -4.48
CA GLU A 21 0.65 -11.32 -5.14
C GLU A 21 0.33 -10.83 -6.56
N TYR A 22 0.23 -9.51 -6.75
CA TYR A 22 -0.14 -8.86 -8.00
C TYR A 22 0.96 -8.93 -9.06
N ASP A 23 2.21 -8.58 -8.69
CA ASP A 23 3.38 -8.75 -9.56
C ASP A 23 4.60 -9.24 -8.75
N PRO A 24 4.74 -10.56 -8.56
CA PRO A 24 5.82 -11.13 -7.75
C PRO A 24 7.21 -10.92 -8.35
N TYR A 25 7.33 -10.64 -9.65
CA TYR A 25 8.63 -10.43 -10.30
C TYR A 25 9.07 -8.99 -10.11
N GLU A 26 8.21 -8.02 -10.44
CA GLU A 26 8.49 -6.60 -10.19
C GLU A 26 8.69 -6.33 -8.69
N PHE A 27 7.91 -6.99 -7.83
CA PHE A 27 8.10 -6.90 -6.38
C PHE A 27 9.51 -7.33 -5.94
N LYS A 28 10.03 -8.46 -6.46
CA LYS A 28 11.38 -8.94 -6.09
C LYS A 28 12.50 -8.08 -6.65
N ASP A 29 12.27 -7.45 -7.79
CA ASP A 29 13.24 -6.55 -8.41
C ASP A 29 13.37 -5.23 -7.63
N VAL A 30 12.29 -4.79 -6.98
CA VAL A 30 12.24 -3.53 -6.23
C VAL A 30 12.47 -3.73 -4.73
N VAL A 31 11.97 -4.82 -4.14
CA VAL A 31 11.98 -5.06 -2.70
C VAL A 31 13.01 -6.13 -2.35
N GLU A 32 14.18 -5.68 -1.91
CA GLU A 32 15.25 -6.57 -1.43
C GLU A 32 15.00 -7.09 -0.01
N ASN A 33 14.36 -6.28 0.85
CA ASN A 33 14.07 -6.61 2.25
C ASN A 33 12.65 -6.18 2.62
N GLU A 34 11.76 -7.17 2.72
CA GLU A 34 10.33 -6.96 3.03
C GLU A 34 10.10 -6.33 4.41
N GLU A 35 10.91 -6.67 5.42
CA GLU A 35 10.76 -6.14 6.77
C GLU A 35 11.12 -4.65 6.81
N GLN A 36 12.25 -4.29 6.19
CA GLN A 36 12.66 -2.90 6.08
C GLN A 36 11.65 -2.06 5.29
N GLU A 37 11.11 -2.61 4.19
CA GLU A 37 10.12 -1.88 3.40
C GLU A 37 8.79 -1.73 4.13
N THR A 38 8.39 -2.73 4.91
CA THR A 38 7.23 -2.62 5.81
C THR A 38 7.44 -1.49 6.83
N GLU A 39 8.62 -1.40 7.46
CA GLU A 39 8.92 -0.31 8.41
C GLU A 39 8.93 1.07 7.74
N ASN A 40 9.43 1.17 6.50
CA ASN A 40 9.42 2.39 5.70
C ASN A 40 7.97 2.86 5.45
N LEU A 41 7.09 1.94 5.07
CA LEU A 41 5.66 2.20 4.85
C LEU A 41 4.96 2.62 6.14
N VAL A 42 5.23 1.95 7.27
CA VAL A 42 4.67 2.33 8.58
C VAL A 42 5.07 3.76 8.95
N THR A 43 6.35 4.10 8.77
CA THR A 43 6.87 5.43 9.07
C THR A 43 6.21 6.48 8.18
N MET A 44 6.14 6.23 6.87
CA MET A 44 5.46 7.11 5.91
C MET A 44 3.99 7.36 6.27
N LEU A 45 3.26 6.31 6.65
CA LEU A 45 1.85 6.40 7.05
C LEU A 45 1.69 7.20 8.36
N LEU A 46 2.57 6.99 9.35
CA LEU A 46 2.53 7.70 10.63
C LEU A 46 2.92 9.18 10.50
N GLU A 47 3.85 9.50 9.60
CA GLU A 47 4.24 10.87 9.27
C GLU A 47 3.20 11.60 8.42
N ASN A 48 2.16 10.88 7.96
CA ASN A 48 1.12 11.41 7.10
C ASN A 48 1.72 12.10 5.84
N ASN A 49 2.73 11.45 5.24
CA ASN A 49 3.44 11.96 4.08
C ASN A 49 2.52 11.96 2.85
N LYS A 50 1.75 13.03 2.69
CA LYS A 50 0.65 13.14 1.71
C LYS A 50 1.10 12.86 0.29
N THR A 51 2.23 13.42 -0.14
CA THR A 51 2.75 13.23 -1.49
C THR A 51 3.01 11.75 -1.80
N LYS A 52 3.61 11.00 -0.86
CA LYS A 52 3.86 9.57 -1.06
C LYS A 52 2.55 8.77 -1.04
N ILE A 53 1.65 9.09 -0.13
CA ILE A 53 0.33 8.44 -0.02
C ILE A 53 -0.50 8.67 -1.30
N GLU A 54 -0.46 9.88 -1.86
CA GLU A 54 -1.12 10.22 -3.13
C GLU A 54 -0.53 9.44 -4.31
N SER A 55 0.79 9.27 -4.38
CA SER A 55 1.43 8.44 -5.39
C SER A 55 0.98 6.98 -5.31
N ILE A 56 0.90 6.42 -4.11
CA ILE A 56 0.39 5.04 -3.90
C ILE A 56 -1.08 4.96 -4.31
N LEU A 57 -1.90 5.92 -3.89
CA LEU A 57 -3.31 5.98 -4.31
C LEU A 57 -3.46 6.06 -5.84
N HIS A 58 -2.59 6.79 -6.53
CA HIS A 58 -2.60 6.86 -7.98
C HIS A 58 -2.28 5.49 -8.62
N TYR A 59 -1.24 4.81 -8.14
CA TYR A 59 -0.90 3.45 -8.60
C TYR A 59 -2.08 2.48 -8.45
N PHE A 60 -2.69 2.41 -7.26
CA PHE A 60 -3.84 1.53 -7.04
C PHE A 60 -5.07 1.90 -7.88
N LYS A 61 -5.27 3.19 -8.20
CA LYS A 61 -6.34 3.62 -9.11
C LYS A 61 -6.12 3.13 -10.54
N ASN A 62 -4.88 3.05 -11.00
CA ASN A 62 -4.57 2.49 -12.32
C ASN A 62 -4.86 0.99 -12.35
N ILE A 63 -4.52 0.25 -11.28
CA ILE A 63 -4.92 -1.16 -11.15
C ILE A 63 -6.43 -1.32 -11.17
N VAL A 64 -7.18 -0.44 -10.50
CA VAL A 64 -8.65 -0.48 -10.54
C VAL A 64 -9.21 -0.22 -11.95
N ALA A 65 -8.52 0.58 -12.76
CA ALA A 65 -8.96 0.92 -14.12
C ALA A 65 -8.68 -0.20 -15.13
N GLU A 66 -7.59 -0.95 -14.95
CA GLU A 66 -7.05 -1.87 -15.96
C GLU A 66 -7.02 -3.34 -15.53
N GLY A 67 -7.11 -3.62 -14.23
CA GLY A 67 -6.95 -4.96 -13.66
C GLY A 67 -8.19 -5.83 -13.72
N ASP A 68 -7.99 -7.11 -13.44
CA ASP A 68 -9.07 -8.09 -13.37
C ASP A 68 -9.90 -7.95 -12.08
N LYS A 69 -11.07 -8.59 -12.05
CA LYS A 69 -12.07 -8.39 -10.99
C LYS A 69 -11.53 -8.64 -9.57
N GLU A 70 -10.64 -9.61 -9.39
CA GLU A 70 -10.07 -9.96 -8.08
C GLU A 70 -9.06 -8.90 -7.62
N ASP A 71 -8.18 -8.46 -8.53
CA ASP A 71 -7.20 -7.39 -8.27
C ASP A 71 -7.89 -6.07 -7.95
N VAL A 72 -8.93 -5.73 -8.72
CA VAL A 72 -9.76 -4.54 -8.50
C VAL A 72 -10.40 -4.57 -7.10
N GLN A 73 -10.89 -5.72 -6.64
CA GLN A 73 -11.49 -5.84 -5.31
C GLN A 73 -10.46 -5.64 -4.19
N SER A 74 -9.28 -6.26 -4.33
CA SER A 74 -8.19 -6.13 -3.36
C SER A 74 -7.62 -4.70 -3.33
N ALA A 75 -7.41 -4.10 -4.51
CA ALA A 75 -6.98 -2.71 -4.66
C ALA A 75 -7.95 -1.72 -4.00
N ASN A 76 -9.27 -1.88 -4.23
CA ASN A 76 -10.28 -1.03 -3.60
C ASN A 76 -10.28 -1.12 -2.07
N LYS A 77 -10.02 -2.30 -1.49
CA LYS A 77 -9.90 -2.45 -0.03
C LYS A 77 -8.73 -1.63 0.52
N ILE A 78 -7.59 -1.63 -0.18
CA ILE A 78 -6.39 -0.87 0.20
C ILE A 78 -6.62 0.64 0.04
N ILE A 79 -7.21 1.07 -1.09
CA ILE A 79 -7.57 2.48 -1.33
C ILE A 79 -8.43 3.03 -0.18
N ASN A 80 -9.48 2.31 0.21
CA ASN A 80 -10.39 2.73 1.28
C ASN A 80 -9.69 2.92 2.63
N LYS A 81 -8.59 2.20 2.88
CA LYS A 81 -7.76 2.38 4.07
C LYS A 81 -6.79 3.55 3.90
N LEU A 82 -6.13 3.67 2.75
CA LEU A 82 -5.18 4.75 2.44
C LEU A 82 -5.82 6.14 2.47
N ILE A 83 -7.07 6.30 2.01
CA ILE A 83 -7.75 7.61 2.04
C ILE A 83 -7.96 8.14 3.47
N MET A 84 -7.88 7.28 4.50
CA MET A 84 -7.94 7.72 5.90
C MET A 84 -6.65 8.43 6.35
N TYR A 85 -5.58 8.34 5.55
CA TYR A 85 -4.25 8.93 5.80
C TYR A 85 -3.99 10.20 4.97
N VAL A 86 -5.00 10.70 4.23
CA VAL A 86 -4.94 11.95 3.44
C VAL A 86 -5.66 13.07 4.18
#